data_AF-A0A8B5S1A2-F1
#
_entry.id   AF-A0A8B5S1A2-F1
#
_cell.length_a   1.000
_cell.length_b   1.000
_cell.length_c   1.000
_cell.angle_alpha   90.00
_cell.angle_beta   90.00
_cell.angle_gamma   90.00
#
_symmetry.space_group_name_H-M   'P 1'
#
loop_
_entity.id
_entity.type
_entity.pdbx_description
1 polymer ?
#
loop_
_entity_poly.entity_id
_entity_poly.type
_entity_poly.pdbx_seq_one_letter_code
_entity_poly.pdbx_strand_id
1 'polypeptide(L)'
;MRFLLTIIFIFSVCTVQAKNDIKYTGYEIGNRYKLLQSFIADYEVENGGPILDGKVSIYKTNNNKCILVSKIDGDSGVYGTETILYFYNSKVLYGYYVNYNYIFLNGEGSIKLNKVNYENPESGNSLIELKKEFSRYISNISKNTLRKCSN
;
A
#
# COMPACT_ATOMS: atom_id res chain seq x y z
N MET A 1 -7.06 35.09 59.52
CA MET A 1 -6.39 34.17 58.57
C MET A 1 -7.24 34.06 57.31
N ARG A 2 -6.80 34.63 56.19
CA ARG A 2 -7.47 34.49 54.89
C ARG A 2 -6.82 33.30 54.16
N PHE A 3 -7.56 32.21 54.00
CA PHE A 3 -7.14 31.07 53.19
C PHE A 3 -7.24 31.46 51.71
N LEU A 4 -6.09 31.60 51.05
CA LEU A 4 -5.99 31.72 49.59
C LEU A 4 -6.17 30.31 49.00
N LEU A 5 -7.30 30.07 48.33
CA LEU A 5 -7.55 28.83 47.61
C LEU A 5 -6.90 28.91 46.22
N THR A 6 -5.75 28.26 46.08
CA THR A 6 -5.03 28.12 44.81
C THR A 6 -5.74 27.07 43.95
N ILE A 7 -6.41 27.52 42.88
CA ILE A 7 -7.04 26.64 41.88
C ILE A 7 -5.93 26.11 40.96
N ILE A 8 -5.56 24.85 41.13
CA ILE A 8 -4.66 24.13 40.23
C ILE A 8 -5.49 23.70 39.01
N PHE A 9 -5.33 24.41 37.89
CA PHE A 9 -5.82 23.96 36.58
C PHE A 9 -4.98 22.76 36.14
N ILE A 10 -5.52 21.56 36.34
CA ILE A 10 -4.98 20.33 35.77
C ILE A 10 -5.39 20.33 34.30
N PHE A 11 -4.53 20.86 33.43
CA PHE A 11 -4.66 20.65 31.99
C PHE A 11 -4.51 19.14 31.75
N SER A 12 -5.62 18.47 31.47
CA SER A 12 -5.61 17.12 30.92
C SER A 12 -4.96 17.20 29.54
N VAL A 13 -3.64 16.97 29.50
CA VAL A 13 -2.96 16.68 28.24
C VAL A 13 -3.47 15.31 27.82
N CYS A 14 -4.56 15.30 27.07
CA CYS A 14 -4.98 14.11 26.33
C CYS A 14 -3.87 13.91 25.29
N THR A 15 -2.89 13.07 25.62
CA THR A 15 -1.95 12.57 24.63
C THR A 15 -2.78 11.71 23.69
N VAL A 16 -3.20 12.30 22.57
CA VAL A 16 -3.72 11.55 21.43
C VAL A 16 -2.61 10.58 21.05
N GLN A 17 -2.74 9.35 21.50
CA GLN A 17 -1.88 8.26 21.13
C GLN A 17 -1.96 8.17 19.61
N ALA A 18 -0.83 8.41 18.95
CA ALA A 18 -0.72 8.42 17.50
C ALA A 18 -1.45 7.17 16.98
N LYS A 19 -2.53 7.37 16.21
CA LYS A 19 -3.17 6.28 15.49
C LYS A 19 -2.06 5.62 14.68
N ASN A 20 -1.74 4.37 14.99
CA ASN A 20 -1.01 3.54 14.04
C ASN A 20 -1.76 3.66 12.72
N ASP A 21 -1.12 4.25 11.70
CA ASP A 21 -1.72 4.39 10.39
C ASP A 21 -2.10 2.97 9.94
N ILE A 22 -3.41 2.70 9.89
CA ILE A 22 -3.92 1.37 9.56
C ILE A 22 -3.43 1.05 8.15
N LYS A 23 -2.57 0.05 8.03
CA LYS A 23 -2.09 -0.48 6.77
C LYS A 23 -3.10 -1.50 6.24
N TYR A 24 -3.39 -1.43 4.95
CA TYR A 24 -4.36 -2.28 4.26
C TYR A 24 -3.65 -3.09 3.19
N THR A 25 -4.14 -4.29 2.92
CA THR A 25 -3.77 -5.10 1.76
C THR A 25 -4.38 -4.54 0.48
N GLY A 26 -3.87 -4.93 -0.68
CA GLY A 26 -4.43 -4.61 -1.99
C GLY A 26 -5.88 -5.08 -2.14
N TYR A 27 -6.22 -6.23 -1.55
CA TYR A 27 -7.60 -6.74 -1.49
C TYR A 27 -8.52 -5.78 -0.72
N GLU A 28 -8.13 -5.34 0.47
CA GLU A 28 -8.92 -4.40 1.28
C GLU A 28 -9.05 -3.03 0.61
N ILE A 29 -7.98 -2.57 -0.05
CA ILE A 29 -7.98 -1.32 -0.83
C ILE A 29 -8.98 -1.42 -1.99
N GLY A 30 -8.96 -2.52 -2.74
CA GLY A 30 -9.85 -2.75 -3.87
C GLY A 30 -11.33 -2.79 -3.49
N ASN A 31 -11.65 -3.27 -2.28
CA ASN A 31 -13.00 -3.29 -1.75
C ASN A 31 -13.47 -1.93 -1.18
N ARG A 32 -12.53 -1.03 -0.87
CA ARG A 32 -12.82 0.23 -0.19
C ARG A 32 -12.84 1.45 -1.12
N TYR A 33 -11.98 1.44 -2.13
CA TYR A 33 -11.70 2.62 -2.94
C TYR A 33 -12.06 2.42 -4.40
N LYS A 34 -12.39 3.52 -5.08
CA LYS A 34 -12.76 3.49 -6.49
C LYS A 34 -11.54 3.27 -7.37
N LEU A 35 -11.56 2.22 -8.18
CA LEU A 35 -10.55 1.97 -9.21
C LEU A 35 -10.59 3.09 -10.28
N LEU A 36 -9.42 3.63 -10.61
CA LEU A 36 -9.23 4.64 -11.66
C LEU A 36 -8.61 4.05 -12.93
N GLN A 37 -7.63 3.17 -12.76
CA GLN A 37 -6.86 2.58 -13.85
C GLN A 37 -6.20 1.29 -13.38
N SER A 38 -6.10 0.30 -14.26
CA SER A 38 -5.24 -0.87 -14.08
C SER A 38 -4.40 -1.09 -15.34
N PHE A 39 -3.21 -1.67 -15.17
CA PHE A 39 -2.30 -2.04 -16.25
C PHE A 39 -1.32 -3.13 -15.78
N ILE A 40 -0.64 -3.77 -16.72
CA ILE A 40 0.49 -4.67 -16.44
C ILE A 40 1.78 -3.87 -16.61
N ALA A 41 2.73 -4.09 -15.70
CA ALA A 41 4.07 -3.54 -15.79
C ALA A 41 5.10 -4.63 -15.47
N ASP A 42 6.16 -4.67 -16.26
CA ASP A 42 7.24 -5.63 -16.09
C ASP A 42 7.96 -5.39 -14.76
N TYR A 43 8.09 -6.45 -13.97
CA TYR A 43 8.87 -6.47 -12.75
C TYR A 43 10.12 -7.31 -12.96
N GLU A 44 11.24 -6.63 -13.20
CA GLU A 44 12.56 -7.24 -13.18
C GLU A 44 12.96 -7.57 -11.74
N VAL A 45 13.21 -8.85 -11.48
CA VAL A 45 13.83 -9.32 -10.23
C VAL A 45 15.30 -8.90 -10.21
N GLU A 46 15.77 -8.38 -9.08
CA GLU A 46 17.17 -7.94 -8.94
C GLU A 46 18.16 -9.07 -9.28
N ASN A 47 19.35 -8.69 -9.77
CA ASN A 47 20.44 -9.61 -10.15
C ASN A 47 20.14 -10.53 -11.34
N GLY A 48 19.31 -10.08 -12.29
CA GLY A 48 19.07 -10.80 -13.55
C GLY A 48 18.15 -12.01 -13.42
N GLY A 49 17.27 -11.99 -12.42
CA GLY A 49 16.19 -12.96 -12.29
C GLY A 49 15.13 -12.81 -13.39
N PRO A 50 14.05 -13.62 -13.35
CA PRO A 50 12.99 -13.56 -14.34
C PRO A 50 12.29 -12.19 -14.33
N ILE A 51 11.70 -11.84 -15.48
CA ILE A 51 10.76 -10.73 -15.59
C ILE A 51 9.37 -11.28 -15.26
N LEU A 52 8.73 -10.68 -14.25
CA LEU A 52 7.42 -11.10 -13.76
C LEU A 52 6.36 -10.06 -14.15
N ASP A 53 5.13 -10.51 -14.38
CA ASP A 53 4.01 -9.62 -14.65
C ASP A 53 3.51 -8.95 -13.36
N GLY A 54 3.77 -7.65 -13.22
CA GLY A 54 3.22 -6.83 -12.15
C GLY A 54 1.82 -6.31 -12.50
N LYS A 55 0.79 -6.79 -11.79
CA LYS A 55 -0.58 -6.28 -11.91
C LYS A 55 -0.70 -4.99 -11.11
N VAL A 56 -0.78 -3.87 -11.80
CA VAL A 56 -0.85 -2.54 -11.17
C VAL A 56 -2.28 -2.02 -11.23
N SER A 57 -2.77 -1.49 -10.10
CA SER A 57 -4.08 -0.84 -9.99
C SER A 57 -3.97 0.46 -9.19
N ILE A 58 -4.66 1.49 -9.66
CA ILE A 58 -4.66 2.82 -9.06
C ILE A 58 -6.05 3.15 -8.57
N TYR A 59 -6.17 3.52 -7.30
CA TYR A 59 -7.43 3.80 -6.62
C TYR A 59 -7.48 5.24 -6.13
N LYS A 60 -8.67 5.85 -6.19
CA LYS A 60 -8.95 7.18 -5.62
C LYS A 60 -9.36 7.04 -4.16
N THR A 61 -8.66 7.76 -3.28
CA THR A 61 -9.07 7.91 -1.87
C THR A 61 -10.01 9.10 -1.68
N ASN A 62 -10.66 9.15 -0.53
CA ASN A 62 -11.57 10.25 -0.16
C ASN A 62 -10.84 11.58 0.11
N ASN A 63 -9.51 11.59 0.32
CA ASN A 63 -8.76 12.76 0.76
C ASN A 63 -7.83 13.31 -0.33
N ASN A 64 -8.29 13.32 -1.58
CA ASN A 64 -7.54 13.73 -2.78
C ASN A 64 -6.26 12.95 -3.11
N LYS A 65 -5.81 12.04 -2.25
CA LYS A 65 -4.71 11.11 -2.49
C LYS A 65 -5.16 9.95 -3.39
N CYS A 66 -4.20 9.29 -4.01
CA CYS A 66 -4.40 8.01 -4.68
C CYS A 66 -3.53 6.92 -4.05
N ILE A 67 -3.92 5.68 -4.29
CA ILE A 67 -3.17 4.49 -3.88
C ILE A 67 -2.81 3.74 -5.16
N LEU A 68 -1.54 3.47 -5.35
CA LEU A 68 -1.07 2.49 -6.32
C LEU A 68 -0.85 1.17 -5.58
N VAL A 69 -1.43 0.10 -6.10
CA VAL A 69 -1.19 -1.28 -5.65
C VAL A 69 -0.55 -2.01 -6.82
N SER A 70 0.68 -2.43 -6.67
CA SER A 70 1.35 -3.36 -7.59
C SER A 70 1.34 -4.74 -6.95
N LYS A 71 0.78 -5.74 -7.62
CA LYS A 71 0.75 -7.13 -7.16
C LYS A 71 1.60 -7.97 -8.10
N ILE A 72 2.61 -8.63 -7.55
CA ILE A 72 3.51 -9.51 -8.28
C ILE A 72 3.37 -10.90 -7.67
N ASP A 73 3.09 -11.88 -8.52
CA ASP A 73 3.18 -13.31 -8.15
C ASP A 73 4.64 -13.73 -8.38
N GLY A 74 5.26 -14.40 -7.41
CA GLY A 74 6.60 -14.95 -7.57
C GLY A 74 6.64 -16.08 -8.60
N ASP A 75 7.84 -16.45 -9.05
CA ASP A 75 8.05 -17.42 -10.14
C ASP A 75 7.41 -18.81 -9.87
N SER A 76 7.38 -19.25 -8.61
CA SER A 76 6.69 -20.50 -8.22
C SER A 76 5.16 -20.39 -8.29
N GLY A 77 4.63 -19.17 -8.32
CA GLY A 77 3.20 -18.88 -8.21
C GLY A 77 2.60 -19.24 -6.84
N VAL A 78 3.41 -19.57 -5.84
CA VAL A 78 2.96 -19.96 -4.48
C VAL A 78 2.91 -18.74 -3.56
N TYR A 79 3.84 -17.81 -3.75
CA TYR A 79 3.99 -16.59 -2.95
C TYR A 79 3.96 -15.37 -3.86
N GLY A 80 3.77 -14.21 -3.27
CA GLY A 80 3.96 -12.95 -3.98
C GLY A 80 4.01 -11.78 -3.02
N THR A 81 4.17 -10.60 -3.60
CA THR A 81 4.29 -9.35 -2.85
C THR A 81 3.38 -8.30 -3.46
N GLU A 82 2.78 -7.49 -2.59
CA GLU A 82 2.09 -6.26 -2.96
C GLU A 82 2.89 -5.04 -2.52
N THR A 83 3.20 -4.17 -3.48
CA THR A 83 3.70 -2.82 -3.20
C THR A 83 2.53 -1.87 -3.14
N ILE A 84 2.37 -1.17 -2.02
CA ILE A 84 1.27 -0.23 -1.79
C ILE A 84 1.84 1.17 -1.57
N LEU A 85 1.56 2.08 -2.50
CA LEU A 85 2.09 3.43 -2.50
C LEU A 85 0.96 4.45 -2.44
N TYR A 86 0.99 5.30 -1.42
CA TYR A 86 0.12 6.46 -1.30
C TYR A 86 0.81 7.65 -1.95
N PHE A 87 0.15 8.28 -2.92
CA PHE A 87 0.73 9.40 -3.65
C PHE A 87 -0.30 10.50 -3.90
N TYR A 88 0.20 11.71 -4.10
CA TYR A 88 -0.57 12.88 -4.48
C TYR A 88 0.22 13.69 -5.48
N ASN A 89 -0.42 14.12 -6.56
CA ASN A 89 0.22 14.91 -7.61
C ASN A 89 1.56 14.33 -8.09
N SER A 90 1.55 13.04 -8.43
CA SER A 90 2.72 12.28 -8.86
C SER A 90 3.89 12.22 -7.86
N LYS A 91 3.65 12.53 -6.58
CA LYS A 91 4.64 12.46 -5.50
C LYS A 91 4.23 11.41 -4.47
N VAL A 92 5.12 10.45 -4.23
CA VAL A 92 4.96 9.46 -3.17
C VAL A 92 4.98 10.14 -1.81
N LEU A 93 3.99 9.82 -0.97
CA LEU A 93 3.87 10.30 0.40
C LEU A 93 4.44 9.26 1.37
N TYR A 94 3.97 8.02 1.25
CA TYR A 94 4.41 6.86 2.02
C TYR A 94 3.93 5.58 1.33
N GLY A 95 4.40 4.44 1.81
CA GLY A 95 4.05 3.15 1.27
C GLY A 95 4.67 2.01 2.07
N TYR A 96 4.33 0.79 1.68
CA TYR A 96 4.80 -0.43 2.34
C TYR A 96 4.66 -1.63 1.39
N TYR A 97 5.37 -2.70 1.71
CA TYR A 97 5.21 -4.00 1.07
C TYR A 97 4.36 -4.91 1.96
N VAL A 98 3.63 -5.82 1.33
CA VAL A 98 2.89 -6.88 2.00
C VAL A 98 3.11 -8.18 1.24
N ASN A 99 3.74 -9.16 1.88
CA ASN A 99 3.87 -10.49 1.30
C ASN A 99 2.58 -11.29 1.49
N TYR A 100 2.35 -12.24 0.60
CA TYR A 100 1.23 -13.17 0.71
C TYR A 100 1.60 -14.54 0.18
N ASN A 101 0.85 -15.54 0.59
CA ASN A 101 0.89 -16.89 0.04
C ASN A 101 -0.51 -17.34 -0.42
N TYR A 102 -0.54 -18.15 -1.47
CA TYR A 102 -1.76 -18.79 -1.93
C TYR A 102 -2.13 -19.94 -0.99
N ILE A 103 -3.44 -20.09 -0.77
CA ILE A 103 -4.01 -21.24 -0.07
C ILE A 103 -4.44 -22.26 -1.12
N PHE A 104 -4.12 -23.53 -0.90
CA PHE A 104 -4.44 -24.63 -1.82
C PHE A 104 -5.50 -25.54 -1.22
N LEU A 105 -6.46 -25.99 -2.03
CA LEU A 105 -7.54 -26.87 -1.59
C LEU A 105 -7.09 -28.31 -1.33
N ASN A 106 -6.03 -28.74 -1.99
CA ASN A 106 -5.46 -30.07 -1.89
C ASN A 106 -3.98 -30.01 -1.53
N GLY A 107 -3.48 -31.07 -0.89
CA GLY A 107 -2.07 -31.18 -0.48
C GLY A 107 -1.07 -31.21 -1.64
N GLU A 108 -1.55 -31.40 -2.87
CA GLU A 108 -0.75 -31.40 -4.10
C GLU A 108 -0.48 -29.99 -4.65
N GLY A 109 -1.16 -28.95 -4.14
CA GLY A 109 -0.94 -27.56 -4.57
C GLY A 109 -1.47 -27.24 -5.97
N SER A 110 -2.33 -28.08 -6.55
CA SER A 110 -2.80 -27.92 -7.93
C SER A 110 -4.04 -27.02 -8.06
N ILE A 111 -4.81 -26.83 -6.97
CA ILE A 111 -6.00 -25.98 -6.99
C ILE A 111 -5.82 -24.80 -6.01
N LYS A 112 -5.59 -23.61 -6.57
CA LYS A 112 -5.47 -22.35 -5.83
C LYS A 112 -6.85 -21.82 -5.43
N LEU A 113 -6.99 -21.41 -4.18
CA LEU A 113 -8.12 -20.60 -3.75
C LEU A 113 -7.95 -19.15 -4.24
N ASN A 114 -9.07 -18.50 -4.55
CA ASN A 114 -9.12 -17.07 -4.87
C ASN A 114 -8.78 -16.17 -3.67
N LYS A 115 -8.49 -16.76 -2.50
CA LYS A 115 -8.11 -16.06 -1.28
C LYS A 115 -6.65 -16.38 -0.96
N VAL A 116 -5.87 -15.33 -0.72
CA VAL A 116 -4.49 -15.43 -0.25
C VAL A 116 -4.43 -15.18 1.26
N ASN A 117 -3.40 -15.69 1.90
CA ASN A 117 -3.06 -15.35 3.28
C ASN A 117 -1.99 -14.26 3.26
N TYR A 118 -2.33 -13.07 3.77
CA TYR A 118 -1.43 -11.93 3.83
C TYR A 118 -0.60 -11.97 5.12
N GLU A 119 0.67 -11.62 4.98
CA GLU A 119 1.54 -11.36 6.12
C GLU A 119 1.32 -9.94 6.65
N ASN A 120 1.95 -9.64 7.79
CA ASN A 120 1.91 -8.30 8.34
C ASN A 120 2.67 -7.34 7.42
N PRO A 121 2.12 -6.16 7.10
CA PRO A 121 2.79 -5.18 6.26
C PRO A 121 4.14 -4.75 6.81
N GLU A 122 5.18 -4.83 5.99
CA GLU A 122 6.54 -4.46 6.36
C GLU A 122 6.60 -2.97 6.78
N SER A 123 7.30 -2.69 7.89
CA SER A 123 7.51 -1.34 8.39
C SER A 123 8.94 -0.88 8.09
N GLY A 124 9.10 0.38 7.68
CA GLY A 124 10.42 1.01 7.63
C GLY A 124 10.98 1.25 6.23
N ASN A 125 10.20 1.07 5.16
CA ASN A 125 10.66 1.37 3.80
C ASN A 125 11.05 2.85 3.68
N SER A 126 12.23 3.10 3.15
CA SER A 126 12.69 4.48 2.96
C SER A 126 11.87 5.16 1.87
N LEU A 127 11.57 6.45 2.04
CA LEU A 127 10.88 7.22 1.00
C LEU A 127 11.68 7.26 -0.31
N ILE A 128 13.00 7.11 -0.25
CA ILE A 128 13.88 7.05 -1.42
C ILE A 128 13.58 5.79 -2.24
N GLU A 129 13.52 4.63 -1.58
CA GLU A 129 13.20 3.35 -2.20
C GLU A 129 11.79 3.36 -2.81
N LEU A 130 10.80 3.85 -2.06
CA LEU A 130 9.42 3.94 -2.54
C LEU A 130 9.28 4.86 -3.77
N LYS A 131 10.09 5.92 -3.86
CA LYS A 131 10.14 6.79 -5.05
C LYS A 131 10.77 6.08 -6.25
N LYS A 132 11.84 5.30 -6.04
CA LYS A 132 12.46 4.48 -7.08
C LYS A 132 11.48 3.43 -7.60
N GLU A 133 10.73 2.81 -6.70
CA GLU A 133 9.70 1.84 -7.07
C GLU A 133 8.56 2.53 -7.85
N PHE A 134 8.09 3.70 -7.41
CA PHE A 134 7.05 4.45 -8.13
C PHE A 134 7.47 4.87 -9.54
N SER A 135 8.75 5.18 -9.78
CA SER A 135 9.20 5.61 -11.11
C SER A 135 9.10 4.50 -12.16
N ARG A 136 9.00 3.23 -11.76
CA ARG A 136 8.74 2.09 -12.67
C ARG A 136 7.34 2.14 -13.27
N TYR A 137 6.38 2.74 -12.56
CA TYR A 137 4.97 2.72 -12.94
C TYR A 137 4.48 4.03 -13.54
N ILE A 138 5.08 5.16 -13.18
CA ILE A 138 4.54 6.50 -13.47
C ILE A 138 4.33 6.78 -14.97
N SER A 139 5.18 6.23 -15.84
CA SER A 139 5.07 6.38 -17.30
C SER A 139 3.81 5.73 -17.88
N ASN A 140 3.30 4.67 -17.23
CA ASN A 140 2.10 3.95 -17.66
C ASN A 140 0.80 4.58 -17.12
N ILE A 141 0.89 5.58 -16.24
CA ILE A 141 -0.29 6.23 -15.65
C ILE A 141 -0.85 7.28 -16.62
N SER A 142 -2.14 7.17 -16.96
CA SER A 142 -2.77 8.12 -17.89
C SER A 142 -2.82 9.53 -17.29
N LYS A 143 -2.72 10.56 -18.15
CA LYS A 143 -2.88 11.97 -17.75
C LYS A 143 -4.18 12.23 -17.00
N ASN A 144 -5.27 11.54 -17.38
CA ASN A 144 -6.56 11.67 -16.71
C ASN A 144 -6.53 11.09 -15.29
N THR A 145 -5.88 9.93 -15.09
CA THR A 145 -5.66 9.33 -13.78
C THR A 145 -4.81 10.25 -12.91
N LEU A 146 -3.69 10.76 -13.43
CA LEU A 146 -2.82 11.69 -12.70
C LEU A 146 -3.58 12.95 -12.26
N ARG A 147 -4.37 13.56 -13.15
CA ARG A 147 -5.23 14.71 -12.80
C ARG A 147 -6.20 14.39 -11.66
N LYS A 148 -6.83 13.21 -11.70
CA LYS A 148 -7.70 12.74 -10.61
C LYS A 148 -6.92 12.48 -9.31
N CYS A 149 -5.61 12.30 -9.35
CA CYS A 149 -4.75 12.12 -8.19
C CYS A 149 -4.05 13.42 -7.72
N SER A 150 -4.39 14.55 -8.34
CA SER A 150 -3.91 15.89 -7.98
C SER A 150 -5.02 16.84 -7.51
N ASN A 151 -6.29 16.44 -7.67
CA ASN A 151 -7.48 17.25 -7.40
C ASN A 151 -8.35 16.66 -6.29
#